data_AF-A0A2V8WHM7-F1
#
_entry.id   AF-A0A2V8WHM7-F1
#
_cell.length_a   1.000
_cell.length_b   1.000
_cell.length_c   1.000
_cell.angle_alpha   90.00
_cell.angle_beta   90.00
_cell.angle_gamma   90.00
#
_symmetry.space_group_name_H-M   'P 1'
#
loop_
_entity.id
_entity.type
_entity.pdbx_description
1 polymer ?
#
loop_
_entity_poly.entity_id
_entity_poly.type
_entity_poly.pdbx_seq_one_letter_code
_entity_poly.pdbx_strand_id
1 'polypeptide(L)'
;MSKQWKLIGSCAAFGLLIAVFFFIFVGILGIVDGTLYTAMLVLCPPSLLAIPFSEAMRDKSGFYVICLLIGFLNSGLYALIGAAIAGQLWKSD
;
A
#
# COMPACT_ATOMS: atom_id res chain seq x y z
N MET A 1 -7.52 24.28 1.47
CA MET A 1 -7.24 22.96 2.07
C MET A 1 -6.50 23.15 3.38
N SER A 2 -7.01 22.64 4.51
CA SER A 2 -6.29 22.76 5.79
C SER A 2 -4.99 21.94 5.75
N LYS A 3 -4.00 22.32 6.56
CA LYS A 3 -2.70 21.62 6.64
C LYS A 3 -2.87 20.12 6.96
N GLN A 4 -3.91 19.78 7.72
CA GLN A 4 -4.29 18.41 8.06
C GLN A 4 -4.69 17.59 6.83
N TRP A 5 -5.57 18.11 5.97
CA TRP A 5 -5.99 17.43 4.73
C TRP A 5 -4.82 17.23 3.75
N LYS A 6 -3.85 18.14 3.72
CA LYS A 6 -2.62 17.96 2.94
C LYS A 6 -1.77 16.79 3.47
N LEU A 7 -1.64 16.66 4.79
CA LEU A 7 -0.90 15.57 5.43
C LEU A 7 -1.55 14.21 5.17
N ILE A 8 -2.87 14.12 5.38
CA ILE A 8 -3.66 12.91 5.12
C ILE A 8 -3.54 12.50 3.65
N GLY A 9 -3.76 13.44 2.73
CA GLY A 9 -3.65 13.18 1.30
C GLY A 9 -2.23 12.77 0.88
N SER A 10 -1.19 13.39 1.46
CA SER A 10 0.20 13.04 1.17
C SER A 10 0.54 11.63 1.67
N CYS A 11 0.08 11.23 2.86
CA CYS A 11 0.28 9.88 3.35
C CYS A 11 -0.47 8.86 2.49
N ALA A 12 -1.72 9.13 2.12
CA ALA A 12 -2.50 8.27 1.23
C ALA A 12 -1.79 8.04 -0.12
N ALA A 13 -1.30 9.13 -0.74
CA ALA A 13 -0.53 9.06 -1.97
C ALA A 13 0.76 8.23 -1.82
N PHE A 14 1.44 8.34 -0.68
CA PHE A 14 2.63 7.56 -0.38
C PHE A 14 2.33 6.06 -0.25
N GLY A 15 1.26 5.70 0.46
CA GLY A 15 0.79 4.31 0.57
C GLY A 15 0.40 3.71 -0.79
N LEU A 16 -0.22 4.49 -1.66
CA LEU A 16 -0.53 4.08 -3.03
C LEU A 16 0.75 3.84 -3.85
N LEU A 17 1.72 4.75 -3.76
CA LEU A 17 3.01 4.67 -4.46
C LEU A 17 3.77 3.39 -4.09
N ILE A 18 3.81 3.04 -2.80
CA ILE A 18 4.42 1.80 -2.31
C ILE A 18 3.75 0.58 -2.95
N ALA A 19 2.41 0.54 -3.00
CA ALA A 19 1.67 -0.58 -3.56
C ALA A 19 1.91 -0.74 -5.07
N VAL A 20 1.98 0.37 -5.82
CA VAL A 20 2.33 0.36 -7.25
C VAL A 20 3.75 -0.14 -7.47
N PHE A 21 4.69 0.32 -6.66
CA PHE A 21 6.09 -0.11 -6.74
C PHE A 21 6.24 -1.62 -6.50
N PHE A 22 5.53 -2.14 -5.49
CA PHE A 22 5.46 -3.57 -5.22
C PHE A 22 4.90 -4.36 -6.42
N PHE A 23 3.81 -3.87 -7.03
CA PHE A 23 3.20 -4.52 -8.19
C PHE A 23 4.16 -4.60 -9.38
N ILE A 24 4.92 -3.54 -9.64
CA ILE A 24 5.92 -3.51 -10.70
C ILE A 24 7.06 -4.49 -10.39
N PHE A 25 7.59 -4.48 -9.17
CA PHE A 25 8.70 -5.34 -8.77
C PHE A 25 8.36 -6.84 -8.84
N VAL A 26 7.24 -7.23 -8.24
CA VAL A 26 6.84 -8.65 -8.16
C VAL A 26 6.19 -9.11 -9.46
N GLY A 27 5.28 -8.29 -10.02
CA GLY A 27 4.50 -8.65 -11.19
C GLY A 27 5.29 -8.61 -12.48
N ILE A 28 6.04 -7.54 -12.72
CA ILE A 28 6.73 -7.27 -14.00
C ILE A 28 8.18 -7.78 -13.97
N LEU A 29 8.95 -7.42 -12.94
CA LEU A 29 10.36 -7.78 -12.88
C LEU A 29 10.58 -9.22 -12.38
N GLY A 30 9.61 -9.80 -11.67
CA GLY A 30 9.71 -11.16 -11.14
C GLY A 30 10.85 -11.35 -10.13
N ILE A 31 11.35 -10.26 -9.54
CA ILE A 31 12.43 -10.29 -8.56
C ILE A 31 11.80 -10.67 -7.22
N VAL A 32 12.08 -11.90 -6.78
CA VAL A 32 11.59 -12.44 -5.52
C VAL A 32 12.78 -12.71 -4.59
N ASP A 33 13.32 -11.63 -4.03
CA ASP A 33 14.27 -11.73 -2.92
C ASP A 33 13.51 -11.76 -1.59
N GLY A 34 13.81 -12.74 -0.74
CA GLY A 34 13.13 -12.92 0.55
C GLY A 34 13.18 -11.65 1.42
N THR A 35 14.32 -10.95 1.41
CA THR A 35 14.52 -9.69 2.14
C THR A 35 13.62 -8.56 1.62
N LEU A 36 13.51 -8.43 0.30
CA LEU A 36 12.61 -7.46 -0.36
C LEU A 36 11.15 -7.79 -0.05
N TYR A 37 10.80 -9.07 -0.07
CA TYR A 37 9.46 -9.53 0.26
C TYR A 37 9.08 -9.17 1.70
N THR A 38 9.96 -9.43 2.67
CA THR A 38 9.74 -9.03 4.07
C THR A 38 9.63 -7.52 4.24
N ALA A 39 10.47 -6.73 3.57
CA ALA A 39 10.38 -5.27 3.63
C ALA A 39 9.02 -4.80 3.08
N MET A 40 8.56 -5.37 1.96
CA MET A 40 7.28 -5.03 1.35
C MET A 40 6.09 -5.48 2.19
N LEU A 41 6.21 -6.58 2.93
CA LEU A 41 5.20 -7.03 3.90
C LEU A 41 5.01 -6.02 5.04
N VAL A 42 6.10 -5.40 5.48
CA VAL A 42 6.09 -4.35 6.51
C VAL A 42 5.54 -3.04 5.96
N LEU A 43 5.96 -2.62 4.75
CA LEU A 43 5.54 -1.36 4.14
C LEU A 43 4.12 -1.40 3.54
N CYS A 44 3.68 -2.56 3.08
CA CYS A 44 2.38 -2.81 2.47
C CYS A 44 1.76 -4.09 3.06
N PRO A 45 1.30 -4.08 4.32
CA PRO A 45 0.69 -5.26 4.96
C PRO A 45 -0.44 -5.90 4.14
N PRO A 46 -1.30 -5.14 3.42
CA PRO A 46 -2.33 -5.75 2.58
C PRO A 46 -1.79 -6.62 1.44
N SER A 47 -0.50 -6.51 1.07
CA SER A 47 0.12 -7.35 0.04
C SER A 47 0.11 -8.85 0.37
N LEU A 48 -0.01 -9.21 1.65
CA LEU A 48 -0.24 -10.60 2.10
C LEU A 48 -1.46 -11.24 1.44
N LEU A 49 -2.49 -10.44 1.14
CA LEU A 49 -3.69 -10.95 0.46
C LEU A 49 -3.38 -11.40 -0.98
N ALA A 50 -2.29 -10.95 -1.61
CA ALA A 50 -1.92 -11.37 -2.96
C ALA A 50 -1.19 -12.71 -2.99
N ILE A 51 -0.61 -13.20 -1.88
CA ILE A 51 0.17 -14.46 -1.83
C ILE A 51 -0.62 -15.65 -2.43
N PRO A 52 -1.84 -15.99 -1.96
CA PRO A 52 -2.55 -17.14 -2.48
C PRO A 52 -3.01 -16.98 -3.94
N PHE A 53 -3.11 -15.74 -4.43
CA PHE A 53 -3.55 -15.45 -5.81
C PHE A 53 -2.38 -15.31 -6.79
N SER A 54 -1.16 -15.07 -6.29
CA SER A 54 0.03 -14.86 -7.09
C SER A 54 0.44 -16.11 -7.87
N GLU A 55 0.12 -17.30 -7.38
CA GLU A 55 0.46 -18.55 -8.10
C GLU A 55 -0.72 -19.07 -8.93
N ALA A 56 -1.95 -18.97 -8.40
CA ALA A 56 -3.13 -19.52 -9.05
C ALA A 56 -3.74 -18.61 -10.14
N MET A 57 -3.47 -17.29 -10.10
CA MET A 57 -4.18 -16.30 -10.92
C MET A 57 -3.29 -15.23 -11.56
N ARG A 58 -1.96 -15.36 -11.53
CA ARG A 58 -1.01 -14.33 -12.03
C ARG A 58 -1.36 -13.75 -13.41
N ASP A 59 -1.83 -14.60 -14.31
CA ASP A 59 -2.18 -14.23 -15.70
C ASP A 59 -3.68 -13.96 -15.91
N LYS A 60 -4.48 -13.93 -14.83
CA LYS A 60 -5.92 -13.69 -14.90
C LYS A 60 -6.26 -12.27 -14.48
N SER A 61 -7.31 -11.72 -15.09
CA SER A 61 -7.85 -10.40 -14.74
C SER A 61 -8.15 -10.24 -13.24
N GLY A 62 -8.51 -11.33 -12.55
CA GLY A 62 -8.74 -11.35 -11.11
C GLY A 62 -7.53 -10.92 -10.27
N PHE A 63 -6.31 -11.19 -10.72
CA PHE A 63 -5.09 -10.77 -10.01
C PHE A 63 -4.93 -9.24 -10.00
N TYR A 64 -5.23 -8.59 -11.13
CA TYR A 64 -5.19 -7.12 -11.22
C TYR A 64 -6.24 -6.45 -10.33
N VAL A 65 -7.44 -7.03 -10.21
CA VAL A 65 -8.50 -6.53 -9.32
C VAL A 65 -8.06 -6.61 -7.86
N ILE A 66 -7.45 -7.73 -7.46
CA ILE A 66 -6.95 -7.91 -6.09
C ILE A 66 -5.79 -6.95 -5.81
N CYS A 67 -4.88 -6.75 -6.76
CA CYS A 67 -3.80 -5.79 -6.63
C CYS A 67 -4.31 -4.34 -6.49
N LEU A 68 -5.35 -3.96 -7.23
CA LEU A 68 -6.02 -2.67 -7.06
C LEU A 68 -6.63 -2.52 -5.67
N LEU A 69 -7.31 -3.56 -5.18
CA LEU A 69 -7.89 -3.58 -3.84
C LEU A 69 -6.82 -3.41 -2.76
N ILE A 70 -5.68 -4.09 -2.91
CA ILE A 70 -4.52 -3.98 -2.02
C ILE A 70 -3.97 -2.56 -2.03
N GLY A 71 -3.83 -1.93 -3.21
CA GLY A 71 -3.40 -0.55 -3.32
C GLY A 71 -4.35 0.43 -2.62
N PHE A 72 -5.65 0.23 -2.77
CA PHE A 72 -6.67 1.02 -2.07
C PHE A 72 -6.62 0.84 -0.55
N LEU A 73 -6.51 -0.40 -0.08
CA LEU A 73 -6.37 -0.72 1.34
C LEU A 73 -5.12 -0.08 1.93
N ASN A 74 -3.97 -0.16 1.22
CA ASN A 74 -2.73 0.43 1.68
C ASN A 74 -2.79 1.96 1.70
N SER A 75 -3.34 2.58 0.66
CA SER A 75 -3.59 4.03 0.62
C SER A 75 -4.49 4.46 1.79
N GLY A 76 -5.57 3.73 2.05
CA GLY A 76 -6.46 3.98 3.19
C GLY A 76 -5.75 3.83 4.54
N LEU A 77 -4.88 2.83 4.69
CA LEU A 77 -4.09 2.63 5.90
C LEU A 77 -3.17 3.82 6.18
N TYR A 78 -2.46 4.29 5.16
CA TYR A 78 -1.59 5.46 5.29
C TYR A 78 -2.39 6.75 5.48
N ALA A 79 -3.58 6.87 4.88
CA ALA A 79 -4.49 7.98 5.15
C ALA A 79 -4.93 8.01 6.63
N LEU A 80 -5.27 6.85 7.21
CA LEU A 80 -5.61 6.71 8.62
C LEU A 80 -4.43 7.08 9.52
N ILE A 81 -3.21 6.64 9.18
CA ILE A 81 -1.99 7.04 9.90
C ILE A 81 -1.80 8.55 9.83
N GLY A 82 -1.91 9.15 8.64
CA GLY A 82 -1.83 10.60 8.45
C GLY A 82 -2.91 11.36 9.24
N ALA A 83 -4.11 10.81 9.34
CA ALA A 83 -5.21 11.38 10.13
C ALA A 83 -4.96 11.28 11.63
N ALA A 84 -4.42 10.15 12.11
CA ALA A 84 -4.03 9.97 13.50
C ALA A 84 -2.91 10.94 13.89
N ILE A 85 -1.89 11.10 13.05
CA ILE A 85 -0.78 12.06 13.25
C ILE A 85 -1.33 13.49 13.25
N ALA A 86 -2.13 13.85 12.26
CA ALA A 86 -2.75 15.18 12.20
C ALA A 86 -3.65 15.45 13.42
N GLY A 87 -4.36 14.43 13.90
CA GLY A 87 -5.20 14.49 15.09
C GLY A 87 -4.40 14.64 16.38
N GLN A 88 -3.22 14.03 16.51
CA GLN A 88 -2.35 14.19 17.68
C GLN A 88 -1.60 15.54 17.66
N LEU A 89 -1.06 15.92 16.49
CA LEU A 89 -0.24 17.12 16.32
C LEU A 89 -1.05 18.41 16.54
N TRP A 90 -2.34 18.41 16.21
CA TRP A 90 -3.24 19.56 16.37
C TRP A 90 -4.19 19.47 17.58
N LYS A 91 -4.03 18.46 18.44
CA LYS A 91 -4.80 18.32 19.70
C LYS A 91 -4.01 18.80 20.93
N SER A 92 -2.81 19.33 20.72
CA SER A 92 -1.93 19.86 21.77
C SER A 92 -2.02 21.38 21.97
N ASP A 93 -3.10 22.02 21.50
CA ASP A 93 -3.45 23.42 21.86
C ASP A 93 -4.77 23.45 22.63
#